data_AF-Q4DZI3-F1
#
_entry.id   AF-Q4DZI3-F1
#
_cell.length_a   1.000
_cell.length_b   1.000
_cell.length_c   1.000
_cell.angle_alpha   90.00
_cell.angle_beta   90.00
_cell.angle_gamma   90.00
#
_symmetry.space_group_name_H-M   'P 1'
#
loop_
_entity.id
_entity.type
_entity.pdbx_description
1 polymer ?
#
loop_
_entity_poly.entity_id
_entity_poly.type
_entity_poly.pdbx_seq_one_letter_code
_entity_poly.pdbx_strand_id
1 'polypeptide(L)'
;MPLARRYFYYLNERGHLFHVFDIKGLVEHTRMPSGPTYLRDRSFLDFFYRRLQHNSLEQCVADGVMCKNGTDVMCLDDGTCLAPQEFLRHFPYVSLCGVERNFVKVQDSPVVFTDYEFICKEEQLSGVLLFAGSLQEPFQPAALTVTREGKLFHPITTLKRLQRGTSIAENKGLVGAQVSLKLGFDFVCEELDNDGQYVISWGGKRHFIPYVAQ
;
A
#
# COMPACT_ATOMS: atom_id res chain seq x y z
N MET A 1 -9.92 29.46 -11.24
CA MET A 1 -10.34 28.04 -11.19
C MET A 1 -10.62 27.70 -9.74
N PRO A 2 -11.68 26.95 -9.41
CA PRO A 2 -11.87 26.44 -8.05
C PRO A 2 -10.66 25.57 -7.69
N LEU A 3 -10.16 25.70 -6.46
CA LEU A 3 -9.11 24.81 -5.95
C LEU A 3 -9.60 23.37 -6.01
N ALA A 4 -8.70 22.44 -6.35
CA ALA A 4 -9.00 21.01 -6.33
C ALA A 4 -9.48 20.60 -4.93
N ARG A 5 -10.54 19.77 -4.85
CA ARG A 5 -11.03 19.27 -3.55
C ARG A 5 -10.03 18.27 -3.00
N ARG A 6 -9.62 18.44 -1.75
CA ARG A 6 -8.60 17.61 -1.10
C ARG A 6 -9.29 16.70 -0.10
N TYR A 7 -8.90 15.43 -0.12
CA TYR A 7 -9.36 14.42 0.83
C TYR A 7 -8.15 13.64 1.33
N PHE A 8 -8.21 13.21 2.57
CA PHE A 8 -7.10 12.53 3.24
C PHE A 8 -7.55 11.14 3.66
N TYR A 9 -6.68 10.17 3.41
CA TYR A 9 -6.95 8.78 3.71
C TYR A 9 -5.80 8.15 4.48
N TYR A 10 -6.16 7.15 5.28
CA TYR A 10 -5.23 6.25 5.94
C TYR A 10 -5.51 4.81 5.50
N LEU A 11 -4.48 4.11 5.03
CA LEU A 11 -4.51 2.70 4.68
C LEU A 11 -3.77 1.90 5.76
N ASN A 12 -4.48 0.99 6.43
CA ASN A 12 -3.88 0.11 7.44
C ASN A 12 -3.41 -1.23 6.86
N GLU A 13 -2.73 -2.03 7.68
CA GLU A 13 -2.21 -3.36 7.33
C GLU A 13 -3.30 -4.39 6.96
N ARG A 14 -4.57 -4.12 7.27
CA ARG A 14 -5.72 -4.97 6.93
C ARG A 14 -6.31 -4.64 5.56
N GLY A 15 -5.77 -3.66 4.85
CA GLY A 15 -6.30 -3.18 3.58
C GLY A 15 -7.54 -2.28 3.73
N HIS A 16 -7.81 -1.78 4.94
CA HIS A 16 -8.90 -0.85 5.17
C HIS A 16 -8.46 0.58 4.87
N LEU A 17 -9.17 1.25 3.96
CA LEU A 17 -8.96 2.64 3.59
C LEU A 17 -9.96 3.54 4.34
N PHE A 18 -9.47 4.38 5.23
CA PHE A 18 -10.28 5.28 6.05
C PHE A 18 -10.21 6.70 5.53
N HIS A 19 -11.35 7.37 5.40
CA HIS A 19 -11.39 8.82 5.23
C HIS A 19 -11.03 9.51 6.55
N VAL A 20 -10.15 10.50 6.51
CA VAL A 20 -9.59 11.17 7.69
C VAL A 20 -9.99 12.63 7.70
N PHE A 21 -10.60 13.04 8.81
CA PHE A 21 -10.95 14.44 9.08
C PHE A 21 -9.96 15.11 10.05
N ASP A 22 -9.43 14.35 11.01
CA ASP A 22 -8.44 14.80 11.99
C ASP A 22 -7.03 14.51 11.44
N ILE A 23 -6.56 15.37 10.54
CA ILE A 23 -5.26 15.21 9.87
C ILE A 23 -4.13 15.44 10.87
N LYS A 24 -4.29 16.43 11.75
CA LYS A 24 -3.37 16.70 12.86
C LYS A 24 -3.15 15.44 13.70
N GLY A 25 -4.23 14.80 14.16
CA GLY A 25 -4.14 13.60 14.98
C GLY A 25 -3.46 12.42 14.26
N LEU A 26 -3.67 12.30 12.95
CA LEU A 26 -3.01 11.28 12.12
C LEU A 26 -1.50 11.55 11.96
N VAL A 27 -1.13 12.81 11.73
CA VAL A 27 0.26 13.25 11.52
C VAL A 27 1.07 13.16 12.81
N GLU A 28 0.49 13.59 13.93
CA GLU A 28 1.12 13.55 15.26
C GLU A 28 1.04 12.15 15.91
N HIS A 29 0.45 11.17 15.24
CA HIS A 29 0.22 9.81 15.76
C HIS A 29 -0.60 9.76 17.06
N THR A 30 -1.36 10.80 17.36
CA THR A 30 -2.23 10.88 18.57
C THR A 30 -3.61 10.28 18.33
N ARG A 31 -4.06 10.21 17.05
CA ARG A 31 -5.31 9.56 16.67
C ARG A 31 -5.17 8.81 15.34
N MET A 32 -5.21 7.48 15.42
CA MET A 32 -5.21 6.61 14.24
C MET A 32 -6.63 6.13 13.90
N PRO A 33 -7.09 6.26 12.65
CA PRO A 33 -8.39 5.73 12.22
C PRO A 33 -8.47 4.22 12.45
N SER A 34 -9.58 3.80 13.04
CA SER A 34 -9.87 2.40 13.34
C SER A 34 -11.38 2.16 13.39
N GLY A 35 -11.80 0.89 13.51
CA GLY A 35 -13.21 0.53 13.57
C GLY A 35 -13.87 0.33 12.20
N PRO A 36 -15.20 0.38 12.12
CA PRO A 36 -15.96 -0.06 10.93
C PRO A 36 -16.19 1.05 9.88
N THR A 37 -15.57 2.22 10.03
CA THR A 37 -15.82 3.41 9.18
C THR A 37 -14.98 3.47 7.90
N TYR A 38 -14.20 2.43 7.60
CA TYR A 38 -13.46 2.35 6.34
C TYR A 38 -14.40 2.20 5.13
N LEU A 39 -13.91 2.61 3.97
CA LEU A 39 -14.63 2.53 2.70
C LEU A 39 -14.80 1.08 2.25
N ARG A 40 -16.00 0.75 1.75
CA ARG A 40 -16.35 -0.60 1.28
C ARG A 40 -16.93 -0.64 -0.14
N ASP A 41 -17.20 0.50 -0.75
CA ASP A 41 -17.69 0.54 -2.12
C ASP A 41 -16.62 -0.01 -3.06
N ARG A 42 -16.86 -1.21 -3.59
CA ARG A 42 -15.90 -1.94 -4.43
C ARG A 42 -15.58 -1.16 -5.70
N SER A 43 -16.58 -0.54 -6.33
CA SER A 43 -16.39 0.22 -7.57
C SER A 43 -15.58 1.49 -7.32
N PHE A 44 -15.84 2.18 -6.21
CA PHE A 44 -15.02 3.31 -5.78
C PHE A 44 -13.59 2.90 -5.47
N LEU A 45 -13.39 1.82 -4.71
CA LEU A 45 -12.05 1.31 -4.36
C LEU A 45 -11.26 0.98 -5.63
N ASP A 46 -11.86 0.26 -6.58
CA ASP A 46 -11.18 -0.06 -7.84
C ASP A 46 -10.87 1.21 -8.66
N PHE A 47 -11.80 2.16 -8.69
CA PHE A 47 -11.61 3.45 -9.34
C PHE A 47 -10.46 4.25 -8.72
N PHE A 48 -10.37 4.24 -7.39
CA PHE A 48 -9.34 4.90 -6.60
C PHE A 48 -7.97 4.28 -6.83
N TYR A 49 -7.85 2.95 -6.69
CA TYR A 49 -6.56 2.25 -6.79
C TYR A 49 -5.99 2.25 -8.21
N ARG A 50 -6.84 2.18 -9.25
CA ARG A 50 -6.39 2.34 -10.65
C ARG A 50 -5.77 3.71 -10.93
N ARG A 51 -6.01 4.70 -10.07
CA ARG A 51 -5.53 6.08 -10.19
C ARG A 51 -4.49 6.45 -9.14
N LEU A 52 -4.18 5.54 -8.22
CA LEU A 52 -3.18 5.73 -7.18
C LEU A 52 -1.79 5.83 -7.82
N GLN A 53 -1.01 6.79 -7.34
CA GLN A 53 0.33 7.07 -7.82
C GLN A 53 1.18 7.69 -6.69
N HIS A 54 2.48 7.76 -6.89
CA HIS A 54 3.35 8.52 -5.99
C HIS A 54 2.98 10.00 -5.99
N ASN A 55 2.97 10.58 -4.80
CA ASN A 55 2.80 12.00 -4.62
C ASN A 55 4.14 12.72 -4.86
N SER A 56 4.10 13.94 -5.38
CA SER A 56 5.30 14.75 -5.64
C SER A 56 5.01 16.23 -5.46
N LEU A 57 6.06 17.02 -5.22
CA LEU A 57 5.93 18.48 -5.12
C LEU A 57 5.43 19.09 -6.43
N GLU A 58 5.93 18.62 -7.57
CA GLU A 58 5.49 19.06 -8.90
C GLU A 58 3.99 18.87 -9.08
N GLN A 59 3.48 17.71 -8.68
CA GLN A 59 2.05 17.41 -8.73
C GLN A 59 1.26 18.31 -7.77
N CYS A 60 1.76 18.53 -6.55
CA CYS A 60 1.11 19.41 -5.58
C CYS A 60 1.03 20.86 -6.06
N VAL A 61 2.07 21.38 -6.71
CA VAL A 61 2.07 22.72 -7.33
C VAL A 61 1.11 22.76 -8.52
N ALA A 62 1.17 21.76 -9.41
CA ALA A 62 0.29 21.66 -10.58
C ALA A 62 -1.21 21.58 -10.20
N ASP A 63 -1.51 20.92 -9.08
CA ASP A 63 -2.86 20.77 -8.55
C ASP A 63 -3.37 21.99 -7.77
N GLY A 64 -2.55 23.04 -7.61
CA GLY A 64 -2.88 24.21 -6.82
C GLY A 64 -2.96 23.93 -5.32
N VAL A 65 -2.37 22.81 -4.87
CA VAL A 65 -2.29 22.42 -3.46
C VAL A 65 -1.16 23.17 -2.76
N MET A 66 -0.13 23.58 -3.51
CA MET A 66 0.97 24.43 -3.05
C MET A 66 1.11 25.72 -3.88
N CYS A 67 1.64 26.76 -3.26
CA CYS A 67 2.08 27.98 -3.95
C CYS A 67 3.24 27.68 -4.91
N LYS A 68 3.38 28.49 -5.97
CA LYS A 68 4.37 28.30 -7.04
C LYS A 68 5.82 28.26 -6.56
N ASN A 69 6.13 28.88 -5.42
CA ASN A 69 7.48 28.89 -4.87
C ASN A 69 7.91 27.52 -4.30
N GLY A 70 6.97 26.59 -4.07
CA GLY A 70 7.25 25.24 -3.58
C GLY A 70 7.86 25.15 -2.18
N THR A 71 8.16 26.29 -1.55
CA THR A 71 8.75 26.43 -0.21
C THR A 71 7.72 26.79 0.86
N ASP A 72 6.54 27.24 0.45
CA ASP A 72 5.53 27.75 1.37
C ASP A 72 4.91 26.59 2.16
N VAL A 73 4.66 26.85 3.44
CA VAL A 73 3.99 25.92 4.35
C VAL A 73 2.62 25.52 3.78
N MET A 74 2.34 24.23 3.74
CA MET A 74 1.08 23.66 3.26
C MET A 74 0.04 23.71 4.38
N CYS A 75 -1.00 24.53 4.22
CA CYS A 75 -2.14 24.55 5.13
C CYS A 75 -3.24 23.58 4.63
N LEU A 76 -3.54 22.59 5.48
CA LEU A 76 -4.56 21.57 5.25
C LEU A 76 -5.92 22.02 5.80
N ASP A 77 -6.98 21.29 5.45
CA ASP A 77 -8.36 21.72 5.68
C ASP A 77 -8.75 21.77 7.18
N ASP A 78 -8.05 21.02 8.04
CA ASP A 78 -8.24 21.03 9.50
C ASP A 78 -7.35 22.06 10.22
N GLY A 79 -6.63 22.91 9.47
CA GLY A 79 -5.70 23.89 10.00
C GLY A 79 -4.28 23.36 10.26
N THR A 80 -4.01 22.08 9.98
CA THR A 80 -2.65 21.54 10.05
C THR A 80 -1.74 22.21 9.03
N CYS A 81 -0.57 22.65 9.47
CA CYS A 81 0.42 23.34 8.63
C CYS A 81 1.69 22.49 8.54
N LEU A 82 2.04 22.01 7.35
CA LEU A 82 3.21 21.14 7.14
C LEU A 82 4.19 21.77 6.15
N ALA A 83 5.48 21.58 6.39
CA ALA A 83 6.47 21.82 5.35
C ALA A 83 6.22 20.87 4.16
N PRO A 84 6.53 21.26 2.91
CA PRO A 84 6.26 20.43 1.72
C PRO A 84 6.84 19.01 1.79
N GLN A 85 8.07 18.87 2.28
CA GLN A 85 8.69 17.55 2.46
C GLN A 85 8.02 16.72 3.56
N GLU A 86 7.56 17.38 4.63
CA GLU A 86 6.83 16.72 5.70
C GLU A 86 5.47 16.22 5.22
N PHE A 87 4.77 17.02 4.41
CA PHE A 87 3.54 16.61 3.75
C PHE A 87 3.74 15.35 2.90
N LEU A 88 4.78 15.31 2.06
CA LEU A 88 5.08 14.13 1.23
C LEU A 88 5.47 12.91 2.07
N ARG A 89 6.14 13.12 3.21
CA ARG A 89 6.46 12.04 4.15
C ARG A 89 5.20 11.40 4.76
N HIS A 90 4.21 12.22 5.14
CA HIS A 90 2.94 11.71 5.68
C HIS A 90 2.00 11.18 4.61
N PHE A 91 2.00 11.79 3.42
CA PHE A 91 1.12 11.46 2.30
C PHE A 91 1.92 11.13 1.03
N PRO A 92 2.65 10.00 1.00
CA PRO A 92 3.52 9.63 -0.10
C PRO A 92 2.77 9.22 -1.37
N TYR A 93 1.45 9.00 -1.29
CA TYR A 93 0.63 8.61 -2.43
C TYR A 93 -0.57 9.53 -2.60
N VAL A 94 -1.05 9.63 -3.84
CA VAL A 94 -2.25 10.39 -4.19
C VAL A 94 -3.05 9.62 -5.25
N SER A 95 -4.38 9.61 -5.12
CA SER A 95 -5.29 9.15 -6.17
C SER A 95 -6.07 10.31 -6.77
N LEU A 96 -5.87 10.54 -8.08
CA LEU A 96 -6.45 11.66 -8.82
C LEU A 96 -7.85 11.33 -9.36
N CYS A 97 -8.90 11.62 -8.59
CA CYS A 97 -10.29 11.25 -8.91
C CYS A 97 -11.04 12.43 -9.54
N GLY A 98 -10.76 12.72 -10.82
CA GLY A 98 -11.32 13.90 -11.49
C GLY A 98 -10.72 15.19 -10.92
N VAL A 99 -11.57 16.05 -10.35
CA VAL A 99 -11.12 17.28 -9.66
C VAL A 99 -10.69 17.03 -8.21
N GLU A 100 -10.92 15.83 -7.70
CA GLU A 100 -10.59 15.45 -6.33
C GLU A 100 -9.15 14.93 -6.24
N ARG A 101 -8.48 15.28 -5.15
CA ARG A 101 -7.12 14.88 -4.79
C ARG A 101 -7.18 14.11 -3.49
N ASN A 102 -7.00 12.80 -3.59
CA ASN A 102 -7.12 11.89 -2.46
C ASN A 102 -5.72 11.48 -1.99
N PHE A 103 -5.21 12.18 -0.98
CA PHE A 103 -3.89 11.94 -0.41
C PHE A 103 -3.92 10.77 0.57
N VAL A 104 -2.92 9.90 0.54
CA VAL A 104 -2.93 8.63 1.28
C VAL A 104 -1.69 8.50 2.14
N LYS A 105 -1.91 8.41 3.45
CA LYS A 105 -0.94 7.87 4.40
C LYS A 105 -1.08 6.36 4.44
N VAL A 106 0.02 5.64 4.39
CA VAL A 106 0.04 4.19 4.48
C VAL A 106 0.69 3.75 5.79
N GLN A 107 0.24 2.63 6.33
CA GLN A 107 0.90 1.99 7.47
C GLN A 107 2.16 1.25 7.03
N ASP A 108 2.05 0.47 5.94
CA ASP A 108 3.11 -0.42 5.46
C ASP A 108 3.35 -0.29 3.96
N SER A 109 2.28 -0.30 3.16
CA SER A 109 2.35 -0.30 1.71
C SER A 109 1.13 0.38 1.09
N PRO A 110 1.23 0.98 -0.11
CA PRO A 110 0.10 1.53 -0.86
C PRO A 110 -0.94 0.48 -1.28
N VAL A 111 -0.58 -0.81 -1.28
CA VAL A 111 -1.50 -1.91 -1.62
C VAL A 111 -1.41 -2.97 -0.54
N VAL A 112 -2.57 -3.50 -0.13
CA VAL A 112 -2.66 -4.68 0.72
C VAL A 112 -3.46 -5.73 -0.01
N PHE A 113 -2.85 -6.89 -0.23
CA PHE A 113 -3.51 -8.07 -0.77
C PHE A 113 -4.29 -8.76 0.34
N THR A 114 -5.61 -8.72 0.25
CA THR A 114 -6.51 -9.13 1.35
C THR A 114 -7.14 -10.50 1.11
N ASP A 115 -7.11 -11.00 -0.11
CA ASP A 115 -7.63 -12.32 -0.48
C ASP A 115 -6.84 -12.91 -1.67
N TYR A 116 -7.22 -14.11 -2.12
CA TYR A 116 -6.60 -14.76 -3.27
C TYR A 116 -7.58 -15.69 -4.00
N GLU A 117 -7.25 -16.02 -5.25
CA GLU A 117 -7.89 -17.09 -6.01
C GLU A 117 -6.80 -17.95 -6.64
N PHE A 118 -6.67 -19.20 -6.19
CA PHE A 118 -5.68 -20.15 -6.69
C PHE A 118 -6.35 -21.26 -7.47
N ILE A 119 -5.73 -21.63 -8.60
CA ILE A 119 -6.23 -22.64 -9.54
C ILE A 119 -5.12 -23.66 -9.76
N CYS A 120 -5.43 -24.93 -9.52
CA CYS A 120 -4.58 -26.05 -9.85
C CYS A 120 -5.05 -26.66 -11.19
N LYS A 121 -4.19 -26.63 -12.22
CA LYS A 121 -4.43 -27.28 -13.52
C LYS A 121 -3.23 -28.13 -13.87
N GLU A 122 -3.44 -29.41 -14.22
CA GLU A 122 -2.40 -30.29 -14.77
C GLU A 122 -1.06 -30.19 -13.99
N GLU A 123 -1.14 -30.28 -12.66
CA GLU A 123 0.01 -30.18 -11.72
C GLU A 123 0.70 -28.80 -11.62
N GLN A 124 0.24 -27.80 -12.36
CA GLN A 124 0.68 -26.41 -12.22
C GLN A 124 -0.28 -25.62 -11.33
N LEU A 125 0.25 -25.12 -10.21
CA LEU A 125 -0.47 -24.22 -9.30
C LEU A 125 -0.22 -22.77 -9.74
N SER A 126 -1.29 -22.08 -10.10
CA SER A 126 -1.30 -20.67 -10.50
C SER A 126 -2.35 -19.91 -9.71
N GLY A 127 -2.32 -18.58 -9.77
CA GLY A 127 -3.25 -17.81 -8.96
C GLY A 127 -3.10 -16.31 -9.04
N VAL A 128 -4.03 -15.62 -8.39
CA VAL A 128 -4.02 -14.17 -8.23
C VAL A 128 -4.19 -13.80 -6.76
N LEU A 129 -3.58 -12.68 -6.38
CA LEU A 129 -3.84 -11.97 -5.13
C LEU A 129 -4.86 -10.86 -5.39
N LEU A 130 -5.86 -10.75 -4.52
CA LEU A 130 -6.94 -9.77 -4.60
C LEU A 130 -6.67 -8.58 -3.69
N PHE A 131 -7.00 -7.38 -4.16
CA PHE A 131 -6.92 -6.15 -3.38
C PHE A 131 -7.99 -5.13 -3.80
N ALA A 132 -8.12 -4.05 -3.03
CA ALA A 132 -9.14 -3.02 -3.25
C ALA A 132 -10.57 -3.62 -3.27
N GLY A 133 -11.34 -3.39 -4.34
CA GLY A 133 -12.68 -3.96 -4.50
C GLY A 133 -12.67 -5.29 -5.27
N SER A 134 -12.02 -5.34 -6.43
CA SER A 134 -11.94 -6.51 -7.31
C SER A 134 -10.65 -6.57 -8.13
N LEU A 135 -9.67 -5.73 -7.81
CA LEU A 135 -8.39 -5.73 -8.53
C LEU A 135 -7.57 -6.95 -8.15
N GLN A 136 -6.72 -7.37 -9.09
CA GLN A 136 -5.97 -8.61 -9.04
C GLN A 136 -4.52 -8.37 -9.41
N GLU A 137 -3.63 -9.15 -8.81
CA GLU A 137 -2.21 -9.22 -9.12
C GLU A 137 -1.83 -10.69 -9.32
N PRO A 138 -1.23 -11.09 -10.46
CA PRO A 138 -0.76 -12.46 -10.63
C PRO A 138 0.21 -12.85 -9.53
N PHE A 139 -0.03 -13.99 -8.88
CA PHE A 139 0.80 -14.45 -7.77
C PHE A 139 2.15 -14.97 -8.27
N GLN A 140 3.23 -14.44 -7.71
CA GLN A 140 4.61 -14.74 -8.04
C GLN A 140 5.35 -15.18 -6.77
N PRO A 141 5.33 -16.48 -6.42
CA PRO A 141 5.91 -16.97 -5.16
C PRO A 141 7.41 -16.68 -5.05
N ALA A 142 8.15 -16.76 -6.16
CA ALA A 142 9.58 -16.49 -6.22
C ALA A 142 9.94 -14.99 -6.06
N ALA A 143 8.97 -14.08 -6.15
CA ALA A 143 9.17 -12.65 -6.02
C ALA A 143 8.77 -12.11 -4.63
N LEU A 144 8.37 -12.99 -3.71
CA LEU A 144 8.04 -12.61 -2.35
C LEU A 144 9.28 -12.15 -1.58
N THR A 145 9.05 -11.23 -0.65
CA THR A 145 10.08 -10.79 0.31
C THR A 145 9.47 -10.57 1.68
N VAL A 146 10.26 -10.66 2.74
CA VAL A 146 9.78 -10.56 4.12
C VAL A 146 10.55 -9.51 4.93
N THR A 147 9.89 -8.81 5.85
CA THR A 147 10.60 -7.95 6.83
C THR A 147 11.08 -8.78 8.02
N ARG A 148 11.91 -8.19 8.89
CA ARG A 148 12.35 -8.88 10.13
C ARG A 148 11.18 -9.15 11.08
N GLU A 149 10.15 -8.33 11.03
CA GLU A 149 8.91 -8.45 11.80
C GLU A 149 7.94 -9.48 11.22
N GLY A 150 8.30 -10.17 10.13
CA GLY A 150 7.49 -11.21 9.51
C GLY A 150 6.38 -10.68 8.60
N LYS A 151 6.47 -9.42 8.14
CA LYS A 151 5.52 -8.89 7.14
C LYS A 151 5.92 -9.37 5.76
N LEU A 152 4.99 -10.04 5.08
CA LEU A 152 5.19 -10.60 3.74
C LEU A 152 4.80 -9.58 2.66
N PHE A 153 5.64 -9.42 1.64
CA PHE A 153 5.44 -8.47 0.55
C PHE A 153 5.50 -9.17 -0.80
N HIS A 154 4.67 -8.71 -1.73
CA HIS A 154 4.58 -9.16 -3.11
C HIS A 154 4.70 -7.96 -4.07
N PRO A 155 5.34 -8.08 -5.24
CA PRO A 155 5.42 -6.97 -6.20
C PRO A 155 4.04 -6.49 -6.68
N ILE A 156 3.94 -5.19 -6.98
CA ILE A 156 2.78 -4.57 -7.63
C ILE A 156 3.13 -4.37 -9.11
N THR A 157 2.52 -5.16 -9.99
CA THR A 157 2.80 -5.11 -11.44
C THR A 157 1.63 -4.59 -12.28
N THR A 158 0.41 -4.64 -11.73
CA THR A 158 -0.81 -4.25 -12.47
C THR A 158 -1.15 -2.76 -12.39
N LEU A 159 -0.70 -2.06 -11.34
CA LEU A 159 -0.95 -0.62 -11.13
C LEU A 159 0.12 0.25 -11.81
N LYS A 160 -0.01 0.43 -13.13
CA LYS A 160 0.95 1.16 -13.99
C LYS A 160 1.36 2.55 -13.50
N ARG A 161 0.51 3.25 -12.75
CA ARG A 161 0.79 4.61 -12.26
C ARG A 161 1.69 4.62 -11.03
N LEU A 162 1.62 3.59 -10.18
CA LEU A 162 2.55 3.41 -9.07
C LEU A 162 3.95 3.03 -9.56
N GLN A 163 4.04 2.30 -10.67
CA GLN A 163 5.32 1.89 -11.24
C GLN A 163 6.18 3.03 -11.82
N ARG A 164 5.65 4.27 -11.89
CA ARG A 164 6.37 5.39 -12.50
C ARG A 164 7.38 5.98 -11.52
N GLY A 165 8.66 5.95 -11.89
CA GLY A 165 9.72 6.67 -11.17
C GLY A 165 10.30 5.95 -9.96
N THR A 166 9.93 4.69 -9.72
CA THR A 166 10.42 3.86 -8.62
C THR A 166 11.02 2.57 -9.12
N SER A 167 11.96 2.02 -8.36
CA SER A 167 12.51 0.71 -8.66
C SER A 167 11.47 -0.39 -8.42
N ILE A 168 11.62 -1.56 -9.07
CA ILE A 168 10.76 -2.73 -8.79
C ILE A 168 10.83 -3.12 -7.29
N ALA A 169 11.98 -2.90 -6.65
CA ALA A 169 12.19 -3.23 -5.24
C ALA A 169 11.29 -2.43 -4.29
N GLU A 170 10.93 -1.20 -4.65
CA GLU A 170 10.07 -0.31 -3.85
C GLU A 170 8.59 -0.49 -4.13
N ASN A 171 8.24 -1.03 -5.31
CA ASN A 171 6.85 -1.24 -5.74
C ASN A 171 6.29 -2.56 -5.22
N LYS A 172 6.13 -2.65 -3.89
CA LYS A 172 5.63 -3.85 -3.21
C LYS A 172 4.35 -3.59 -2.43
N GLY A 173 3.43 -4.53 -2.52
CA GLY A 173 2.19 -4.65 -1.76
C GLY A 173 2.38 -5.53 -0.54
N LEU A 174 1.76 -5.17 0.59
CA LEU A 174 1.69 -6.04 1.76
C LEU A 174 0.75 -7.21 1.47
N VAL A 175 1.20 -8.44 1.73
CA VAL A 175 0.33 -9.62 1.75
C VAL A 175 -0.30 -9.66 3.14
N GLY A 176 -1.62 -9.49 3.20
CA GLY A 176 -2.36 -9.45 4.47
C GLY A 176 -2.15 -10.73 5.27
N ALA A 177 -2.07 -10.62 6.59
CA ALA A 177 -1.72 -11.75 7.47
C ALA A 177 -2.58 -13.01 7.25
N GLN A 178 -3.88 -12.83 7.00
CA GLN A 178 -4.79 -13.95 6.68
C GLN A 178 -4.46 -14.64 5.35
N VAL A 179 -3.94 -13.91 4.36
CA VAL A 179 -3.50 -14.45 3.07
C VAL A 179 -2.18 -15.19 3.27
N SER A 180 -1.25 -14.60 4.02
CA SER A 180 0.04 -15.21 4.35
C SER A 180 -0.12 -16.57 5.02
N LEU A 181 -0.97 -16.67 6.05
CA LEU A 181 -1.23 -17.94 6.74
C LEU A 181 -1.78 -19.02 5.78
N LYS A 182 -2.68 -18.64 4.87
CA LYS A 182 -3.26 -19.57 3.88
C LYS A 182 -2.26 -19.98 2.79
N LEU A 183 -1.24 -19.17 2.52
CA LEU A 183 -0.10 -19.51 1.67
C LEU A 183 0.90 -20.48 2.34
N GLY A 184 0.66 -20.87 3.60
CA GLY A 184 1.61 -21.64 4.39
C GLY A 184 2.89 -20.85 4.67
N PHE A 185 2.77 -19.53 4.80
CA PHE A 185 3.87 -18.66 5.25
C PHE A 185 4.17 -18.97 6.71
N ASP A 186 5.39 -19.44 6.95
CA ASP A 186 5.84 -19.91 8.27
C ASP A 186 7.32 -19.56 8.49
N PHE A 187 7.74 -19.57 9.75
CA PHE A 187 9.14 -19.39 10.14
C PHE A 187 9.69 -20.72 10.64
N VAL A 188 10.68 -21.25 9.92
CA VAL A 188 11.26 -22.58 10.19
C VAL A 188 12.67 -22.41 10.74
N CYS A 189 12.94 -23.07 11.86
CA CYS A 189 14.26 -23.21 12.46
C CYS A 189 14.59 -24.72 12.50
N GLU A 190 15.49 -25.17 11.62
CA GLU A 190 15.81 -26.62 11.50
C GLU A 190 16.77 -27.09 12.60
N GLU A 191 17.61 -26.19 13.15
CA GLU A 191 18.54 -26.47 14.25
C GLU A 191 18.61 -25.28 15.20
N LEU A 192 18.79 -25.52 16.51
CA LEU A 192 18.82 -24.48 17.56
C LEU A 192 19.85 -23.37 17.32
N ASP A 193 20.92 -23.67 16.58
CA ASP A 193 22.06 -22.77 16.34
C ASP A 193 22.05 -22.14 14.94
N ASN A 194 21.05 -22.43 14.10
CA ASN A 194 20.91 -21.81 12.78
C ASN A 194 19.96 -20.61 12.81
N ASP A 195 20.28 -19.60 12.01
CA ASP A 195 19.33 -18.52 11.73
C ASP A 195 18.09 -19.12 11.04
N GLY A 196 16.94 -19.03 11.71
CA GLY A 196 15.67 -19.48 11.15
C GLY A 196 15.30 -18.68 9.88
N GLN A 197 14.47 -19.28 9.04
CA GLN A 197 14.13 -18.74 7.73
C GLN A 197 12.62 -18.74 7.50
N TYR A 198 12.14 -17.71 6.82
CA TYR A 198 10.75 -17.66 6.38
C TYR A 198 10.58 -18.48 5.10
N VAL A 199 9.52 -19.28 5.06
CA VAL A 199 9.18 -20.14 3.93
C VAL A 199 7.70 -20.02 3.56
N ILE A 200 7.37 -20.35 2.32
CA ILE A 200 6.00 -20.71 1.91
C ILE A 200 5.98 -22.10 1.28
N SER A 201 4.83 -22.75 1.35
CA SER A 201 4.58 -24.02 0.66
C SER A 201 3.72 -23.78 -0.58
N TRP A 202 4.30 -23.88 -1.78
CA TRP A 202 3.61 -23.62 -3.04
C TRP A 202 3.90 -24.70 -4.08
N GLY A 203 2.84 -25.31 -4.63
CA GLY A 203 2.95 -26.37 -5.63
C GLY A 203 3.71 -27.60 -5.13
N GLY A 204 3.55 -27.95 -3.85
CA GLY A 204 4.27 -29.06 -3.21
C GLY A 204 5.76 -28.78 -2.93
N LYS A 205 6.25 -27.57 -3.21
CA LYS A 205 7.64 -27.17 -2.96
C LYS A 205 7.70 -26.12 -1.85
N ARG A 206 8.73 -26.21 -0.99
CA ARG A 206 9.08 -25.13 -0.07
C ARG A 206 9.89 -24.07 -0.82
N HIS A 207 9.52 -22.81 -0.64
CA HIS A 207 10.27 -21.67 -1.17
C HIS A 207 10.76 -20.83 0.00
N PHE A 208 12.06 -20.58 0.06
CA PHE A 208 12.66 -19.67 1.01
C PHE A 208 12.39 -18.23 0.57
N ILE A 209 11.96 -17.39 1.51
CA ILE A 209 11.60 -16.00 1.24
C ILE A 209 12.75 -15.10 1.69
N PRO A 210 13.40 -14.37 0.77
CA PRO A 210 14.47 -13.47 1.13
C PRO A 210 13.94 -12.25 1.92
N TYR A 211 14.77 -11.72 2.81
CA TYR A 211 14.46 -10.48 3.49
C TYR A 211 14.39 -9.30 2.50
N VAL A 212 13.52 -8.34 2.78
CA VAL A 212 13.54 -7.04 2.07
C VAL A 212 14.91 -6.40 2.31
N ALA A 213 15.59 -6.00 1.22
CA ALA A 213 16.82 -5.22 1.34
C ALA A 213 16.51 -3.90 2.06
N GLN A 214 17.25 -3.61 3.13
CA GLN A 214 17.13 -2.36 3.88
C GLN A 214 17.63 -1.17 3.07
#